data_AF-A0A975LA66-F1
#
_entry.id   AF-A0A975LA66-F1
#
_cell.length_a   1.000
_cell.length_b   1.000
_cell.length_c   1.000
_cell.angle_alpha   90.00
_cell.angle_beta   90.00
_cell.angle_gamma   90.00
#
_symmetry.space_group_name_H-M   'P 1'
#
loop_
_entity.id
_entity.type
_entity.pdbx_description
1 polymer ?
#
loop_
_entity_poly.entity_id
_entity_poly.type
_entity_poly.pdbx_seq_one_letter_code
_entity_poly.pdbx_strand_id
1 'polypeptide(L)'
;MVDFSPEEQAALELLRKNADAVPPDSARNFPEAVESLMRLWEDHHRSGRAWSPDFVEEAARLLRKEGNRHGFTAYFGACRRYSLRRRGDGFVSACYLRSKIQILTDEFVPFADFMHPADSGALEKVDKLYIKDANDIAPIPPEEIPWWVPESHWWWRAPTRLDMSQQEIDEKIHDYSLSDFYDEDEEMPGETSQN
;
A
#
# COMPACT_ATOMS: atom_id res chain seq x y z
N MET A 1 1.91 -15.29 -31.12
CA MET A 1 1.41 -15.47 -29.74
C MET A 1 2.55 -15.05 -28.86
N VAL A 2 2.38 -14.03 -28.03
CA VAL A 2 3.42 -13.58 -27.11
C VAL A 2 3.61 -14.67 -26.08
N ASP A 3 4.84 -15.13 -25.88
CA ASP A 3 5.16 -16.17 -24.90
C ASP A 3 5.70 -15.49 -23.64
N PHE A 4 4.88 -15.46 -22.58
CA PHE A 4 5.26 -14.94 -21.27
C PHE A 4 6.04 -16.01 -20.50
N SER A 5 7.00 -15.60 -19.68
CA SER A 5 7.67 -16.52 -18.75
C SER A 5 6.67 -17.20 -17.81
N PRO A 6 6.98 -18.39 -17.26
CA PRO A 6 6.09 -19.06 -16.32
C PRO A 6 5.64 -18.18 -15.14
N GLU A 7 6.54 -17.32 -14.64
CA GLU A 7 6.28 -16.40 -13.53
C GLU A 7 5.35 -15.26 -13.96
N GLU A 8 5.55 -14.68 -15.14
CA GLU A 8 4.62 -13.71 -15.73
C GLU A 8 3.24 -14.32 -15.96
N GLN A 9 3.18 -15.55 -16.50
CA GLN A 9 1.91 -16.28 -16.68
C GLN A 9 1.17 -16.47 -15.35
N ALA A 10 1.88 -16.90 -14.30
CA ALA A 10 1.30 -17.08 -12.97
C ALA A 10 0.72 -15.76 -12.40
N ALA A 11 1.44 -14.65 -12.55
CA ALA A 11 0.94 -13.34 -12.12
C ALA A 11 -0.33 -12.92 -12.89
N LEU A 12 -0.34 -13.13 -14.21
CA LEU A 12 -1.51 -12.83 -15.05
C LEU A 12 -2.70 -13.73 -14.72
N GLU A 13 -2.47 -14.99 -14.35
CA GLU A 13 -3.53 -15.91 -13.91
C GLU A 13 -4.19 -15.46 -12.60
N LEU A 14 -3.41 -14.97 -11.63
CA LEU A 14 -3.95 -14.40 -10.39
C LEU A 14 -4.81 -13.17 -10.68
N LEU A 15 -4.34 -12.28 -11.57
CA LEU A 15 -5.11 -11.11 -12.00
C LEU A 15 -6.39 -11.51 -12.75
N ARG A 16 -6.36 -12.54 -13.61
CA ARG A 16 -7.55 -13.05 -14.31
C ARG A 16 -8.56 -13.64 -13.35
N LYS A 17 -8.10 -14.51 -12.44
CA LYS A 17 -8.94 -15.11 -11.40
C LYS A 17 -9.62 -14.04 -10.55
N ASN A 18 -8.88 -12.99 -10.18
CA ASN A 18 -9.42 -11.91 -9.37
C ASN A 18 -10.29 -10.94 -10.16
N ALA A 19 -10.10 -10.79 -11.48
CA ALA A 19 -10.93 -9.95 -12.33
C ALA A 19 -12.40 -10.36 -12.34
N ASP A 20 -12.66 -11.67 -12.25
CA ASP A 20 -14.00 -12.26 -12.24
C ASP A 20 -14.56 -12.45 -10.82
N ALA A 21 -13.77 -12.15 -9.78
CA ALA A 21 -14.20 -12.26 -8.39
C ALA A 21 -15.06 -11.07 -7.97
N VAL A 22 -16.06 -11.34 -7.12
CA VAL A 22 -16.88 -10.31 -6.46
C VAL A 22 -16.45 -10.15 -5.00
N PRO A 23 -16.72 -9.02 -4.34
CA PRO A 23 -16.50 -8.89 -2.90
C PRO A 23 -17.27 -9.96 -2.10
N PRO A 24 -16.70 -10.52 -1.02
CA PRO A 24 -15.41 -10.17 -0.42
C PRO A 24 -14.20 -10.88 -1.04
N ASP A 25 -14.41 -11.82 -1.97
CA ASP A 25 -13.33 -12.64 -2.54
C ASP A 25 -12.32 -11.82 -3.32
N SER A 26 -12.79 -10.80 -4.06
CA SER A 26 -11.90 -9.89 -4.79
C SER A 26 -10.93 -9.14 -3.88
N ALA A 27 -11.39 -8.74 -2.69
CA ALA A 27 -10.55 -8.10 -1.67
C ALA A 27 -9.56 -9.09 -1.04
N ARG A 28 -9.97 -10.34 -0.83
CA ARG A 28 -9.15 -11.38 -0.22
C ARG A 28 -8.02 -11.87 -1.14
N ASN A 29 -8.29 -11.99 -2.44
CA ASN A 29 -7.36 -12.59 -3.39
C ASN A 29 -6.37 -11.57 -3.97
N PHE A 30 -6.75 -10.29 -4.08
CA PHE A 30 -5.91 -9.27 -4.69
C PHE A 30 -4.50 -9.11 -4.09
N PRO A 31 -4.28 -9.20 -2.75
CA PRO A 31 -2.94 -9.17 -2.18
C PRO A 31 -2.00 -10.21 -2.80
N GLU A 32 -2.48 -11.42 -3.09
CA GLU A 32 -1.67 -12.48 -3.72
C GLU A 32 -1.21 -12.08 -5.13
N ALA A 33 -2.10 -11.47 -5.92
CA ALA A 33 -1.76 -10.95 -7.24
C ALA A 33 -0.70 -9.83 -7.14
N VAL A 34 -0.85 -8.92 -6.17
CA VAL A 34 0.14 -7.87 -5.90
C VAL A 34 1.48 -8.48 -5.52
N GLU A 35 1.54 -9.41 -4.57
CA GLU A 35 2.80 -10.06 -4.19
C GLU A 35 3.48 -10.75 -5.39
N SER A 36 2.71 -11.37 -6.28
CA SER A 36 3.27 -11.99 -7.49
C SER A 36 3.88 -10.95 -8.45
N LEU A 37 3.22 -9.80 -8.63
CA LEU A 37 3.77 -8.70 -9.43
C LEU A 37 5.00 -8.08 -8.76
N MET A 38 5.01 -7.95 -7.43
CA MET A 38 6.14 -7.39 -6.69
C MET A 38 7.37 -8.28 -6.78
N ARG A 39 7.22 -9.61 -6.72
CA ARG A 39 8.36 -10.53 -6.93
C ARG A 39 8.98 -10.36 -8.31
N LEU A 40 8.15 -10.28 -9.35
CA LEU A 40 8.61 -10.01 -10.72
C LEU A 40 9.32 -8.65 -10.80
N TRP A 41 8.76 -7.62 -10.18
CA TRP A 41 9.35 -6.29 -10.13
C TRP A 41 10.71 -6.29 -9.43
N GLU A 42 10.82 -6.95 -8.27
CA GLU A 42 12.07 -7.08 -7.51
C GLU A 42 13.16 -7.79 -8.34
N ASP A 43 12.80 -8.88 -9.02
CA ASP A 43 13.73 -9.64 -9.87
C ASP A 43 14.17 -8.83 -11.09
N HIS A 44 13.25 -8.09 -11.72
CA HIS A 44 13.56 -7.19 -12.83
C HIS A 44 14.46 -6.05 -12.38
N HIS A 45 14.15 -5.43 -11.25
CA HIS A 45 14.95 -4.35 -10.68
C HIS A 45 16.37 -4.82 -10.34
N ARG A 46 16.50 -5.99 -9.70
CA ARG A 46 17.81 -6.57 -9.36
C ARG A 46 18.64 -6.93 -10.59
N SER A 47 18.00 -7.41 -11.65
CA SER A 47 18.68 -7.83 -12.88
C SER A 47 18.86 -6.70 -13.91
N GLY A 48 18.30 -5.51 -13.66
CA GLY A 48 18.28 -4.40 -14.63
C GLY A 48 17.43 -4.70 -15.86
N ARG A 49 16.47 -5.63 -15.74
CA ARG A 49 15.60 -6.06 -16.85
C ARG A 49 14.41 -5.11 -16.96
N ALA A 50 14.14 -4.64 -18.19
CA ALA A 50 12.90 -3.91 -18.48
C ALA A 50 11.73 -4.90 -18.65
N TRP A 51 10.52 -4.44 -18.31
CA TRP A 51 9.31 -5.18 -18.63
C TRP A 51 9.16 -5.40 -20.13
N SER A 52 8.56 -6.53 -20.51
CA SER A 52 8.01 -6.67 -21.84
C SER A 52 6.81 -5.73 -22.01
N PRO A 53 6.73 -4.91 -23.08
CA PRO A 53 5.57 -4.06 -23.34
C PRO A 53 4.24 -4.85 -23.37
N ASP A 54 4.27 -6.07 -23.94
CA ASP A 54 3.11 -6.94 -24.03
C ASP A 54 2.62 -7.40 -22.64
N PHE A 55 3.54 -7.61 -21.70
CA PHE A 55 3.20 -7.98 -20.33
C PHE A 55 2.57 -6.80 -19.59
N VAL A 56 3.16 -5.60 -19.71
CA VAL A 56 2.63 -4.38 -19.09
C VAL A 56 1.22 -4.11 -19.61
N GLU A 57 1.01 -4.20 -20.93
CA GLU A 57 -0.31 -3.99 -21.53
C GLU A 57 -1.34 -4.98 -21.00
N GLU A 58 -1.02 -6.27 -20.96
CA GLU A 58 -1.95 -7.31 -20.51
C GLU A 58 -2.22 -7.20 -18.99
N ALA A 59 -1.20 -6.98 -18.17
CA ALA A 59 -1.36 -6.75 -16.73
C ALA A 59 -2.22 -5.51 -16.47
N ALA A 60 -1.95 -4.40 -17.16
CA ALA A 60 -2.70 -3.16 -17.03
C ALA A 60 -4.16 -3.30 -17.49
N ARG A 61 -4.42 -4.09 -18.54
CA ARG A 61 -5.78 -4.43 -18.99
C ARG A 61 -6.54 -5.23 -17.93
N LEU A 62 -5.89 -6.20 -17.28
CA LEU A 62 -6.49 -7.02 -16.24
C LEU A 62 -6.71 -6.23 -14.94
N LEU A 63 -5.76 -5.42 -14.52
CA LEU A 63 -5.84 -4.57 -13.32
C LEU A 63 -7.04 -3.62 -13.36
N ARG A 64 -7.43 -3.15 -14.55
CA ARG A 64 -8.63 -2.28 -14.74
C ARG A 64 -9.96 -3.03 -14.67
N LYS A 65 -9.96 -4.36 -14.58
CA LYS A 65 -11.21 -5.13 -14.42
C LYS A 65 -11.82 -4.91 -13.04
N GLU A 66 -13.15 -5.01 -12.98
CA GLU A 66 -13.95 -4.67 -11.80
C GLU A 66 -13.48 -5.39 -10.53
N GLY A 67 -13.26 -6.71 -10.59
CA GLY A 67 -12.77 -7.46 -9.43
C GLY A 67 -11.39 -6.99 -8.94
N ASN A 68 -10.47 -6.66 -9.85
CA ASN A 68 -9.16 -6.10 -9.48
C ASN A 68 -9.25 -4.68 -8.92
N ARG A 69 -10.14 -3.83 -9.46
CA ARG A 69 -10.37 -2.49 -8.90
C ARG A 69 -10.97 -2.57 -7.49
N HIS A 70 -11.94 -3.44 -7.25
CA HIS A 70 -12.46 -3.69 -5.91
C HIS A 70 -11.38 -4.22 -4.95
N GLY A 71 -10.55 -5.15 -5.43
CA GLY A 71 -9.39 -5.65 -4.71
C GLY A 71 -8.41 -4.54 -4.32
N PHE A 72 -8.09 -3.67 -5.27
CA PHE A 72 -7.24 -2.49 -5.05
C PHE A 72 -7.85 -1.54 -4.02
N THR A 73 -9.15 -1.23 -4.09
CA THR A 73 -9.81 -0.36 -3.12
C THR A 73 -9.67 -0.92 -1.69
N ALA A 74 -9.84 -2.23 -1.51
CA ALA A 74 -9.64 -2.86 -0.20
C ALA A 74 -8.16 -2.84 0.24
N TYR A 75 -7.24 -3.04 -0.70
CA TYR A 75 -5.79 -3.00 -0.46
C TYR A 75 -5.33 -1.59 -0.04
N PHE A 76 -5.78 -0.56 -0.75
CA PHE A 76 -5.57 0.84 -0.40
C PHE A 76 -6.24 1.19 0.94
N GLY A 77 -7.44 0.66 1.21
CA GLY A 77 -8.11 0.80 2.50
C GLY A 77 -7.27 0.23 3.66
N ALA A 78 -6.55 -0.88 3.45
CA ALA A 78 -5.60 -1.39 4.44
C ALA A 78 -4.42 -0.41 4.66
N CYS A 79 -3.87 0.17 3.58
CA CYS A 79 -2.82 1.18 3.66
C CYS A 79 -3.30 2.39 4.49
N ARG A 80 -4.51 2.88 4.25
CA ARG A 80 -5.11 3.97 5.01
C ARG A 80 -5.22 3.62 6.50
N ARG A 81 -5.80 2.46 6.84
CA ARG A 81 -5.95 2.02 8.24
C ARG A 81 -4.62 1.96 8.99
N TYR A 82 -3.57 1.43 8.36
CA TYR A 82 -2.24 1.41 8.98
C TYR A 82 -1.62 2.80 9.08
N SER A 83 -1.89 3.68 8.12
CA SER A 83 -1.43 5.08 8.17
C SER A 83 -2.11 5.86 9.29
N LEU A 84 -3.36 5.58 9.61
CA LEU A 84 -4.03 6.17 10.78
C LEU A 84 -3.34 5.79 12.09
N ARG A 85 -2.77 4.58 12.16
CA ARG A 85 -2.00 4.04 13.30
C ARG A 85 -0.49 4.31 13.22
N ARG A 86 -0.05 5.27 12.39
CA ARG A 86 1.38 5.59 12.15
C ARG A 86 2.19 5.92 13.41
N ARG A 87 1.57 6.45 14.46
CA ARG A 87 2.29 6.81 15.70
C ARG A 87 2.64 5.58 16.56
N GLY A 88 1.92 4.49 16.36
CA GLY A 88 2.16 3.20 16.98
C GLY A 88 2.65 2.15 15.97
N ASP A 89 2.08 0.95 16.02
CA ASP A 89 2.49 -0.22 15.23
C ASP A 89 2.11 -0.19 13.73
N GLY A 90 1.40 0.84 13.27
CA GLY A 90 0.88 0.89 11.91
C GLY A 90 1.90 1.31 10.85
N PHE A 91 2.94 2.06 11.23
CA PHE A 91 3.76 2.79 10.27
C PHE A 91 4.51 1.91 9.27
N VAL A 92 5.18 0.86 9.77
CA VAL A 92 5.95 -0.07 8.92
C VAL A 92 5.02 -0.74 7.90
N SER A 93 3.88 -1.25 8.35
CA SER A 93 2.88 -1.88 7.47
C SER A 93 2.34 -0.90 6.43
N ALA A 94 2.12 0.37 6.82
CA ALA A 94 1.71 1.42 5.91
C ALA A 94 2.78 1.70 4.84
N CYS A 95 4.06 1.76 5.23
CA CYS A 95 5.19 1.97 4.31
C CYS A 95 5.31 0.85 3.27
N TYR A 96 5.12 -0.41 3.68
CA TYR A 96 5.08 -1.55 2.76
C TYR A 96 3.97 -1.42 1.74
N LEU A 97 2.73 -1.18 2.19
CA LEU A 97 1.58 -1.07 1.29
C LEU A 97 1.70 0.13 0.36
N ARG A 98 2.09 1.30 0.89
CA ARG A 98 2.29 2.54 0.13
C ARG A 98 3.34 2.37 -0.97
N SER A 99 4.40 1.60 -0.71
CA SER A 99 5.43 1.26 -1.69
C SER A 99 4.92 0.38 -2.81
N LYS A 100 4.20 -0.69 -2.46
CA LYS A 100 3.62 -1.59 -3.45
C LYS A 100 2.58 -0.87 -4.30
N ILE A 101 1.79 0.01 -3.69
CA ILE A 101 0.84 0.87 -4.42
C ILE A 101 1.59 1.79 -5.40
N GLN A 102 2.65 2.49 -4.97
CA GLN A 102 3.42 3.36 -5.86
C GLN A 102 4.00 2.60 -7.05
N ILE A 103 4.60 1.43 -6.81
CA ILE A 103 5.15 0.57 -7.87
C ILE A 103 4.04 0.14 -8.83
N LEU A 104 2.90 -0.34 -8.32
CA LEU A 104 1.77 -0.70 -9.16
C LEU A 104 1.29 0.46 -10.04
N THR A 105 1.28 1.67 -9.48
CA THR A 105 0.78 2.85 -10.20
C THR A 105 1.75 3.41 -11.23
N ASP A 106 3.05 3.28 -10.97
CA ASP A 106 4.10 3.77 -11.85
C ASP A 106 4.36 2.80 -13.01
N GLU A 107 4.30 1.48 -12.74
CA GLU A 107 4.66 0.45 -13.71
C GLU A 107 3.50 0.00 -14.61
N PHE A 108 2.25 0.03 -14.12
CA PHE A 108 1.12 -0.62 -14.82
C PHE A 108 -0.07 0.29 -15.08
N VAL A 109 -0.63 0.92 -14.03
CA VAL A 109 -1.93 1.58 -14.13
C VAL A 109 -1.97 2.83 -13.25
N PRO A 110 -2.21 4.04 -13.78
CA PRO A 110 -2.31 5.25 -12.95
C PRO A 110 -3.32 5.09 -11.81
N PHE A 111 -3.05 5.67 -10.65
CA PHE A 111 -3.93 5.56 -9.46
C PHE A 111 -5.40 5.93 -9.75
N ALA A 112 -5.61 6.94 -10.60
CA ALA A 112 -6.95 7.40 -11.00
C ALA A 112 -7.77 6.34 -11.77
N ASP A 113 -7.13 5.36 -12.40
CA ASP A 113 -7.82 4.28 -13.10
C ASP A 113 -8.32 3.20 -12.12
N PHE A 114 -7.69 3.08 -10.95
CA PHE A 114 -8.16 2.16 -9.91
C PHE A 114 -9.33 2.75 -9.13
N MET A 115 -9.20 4.01 -8.72
CA MET A 115 -10.10 4.65 -7.76
C MET A 115 -11.29 5.35 -8.41
N HIS A 116 -12.29 5.70 -7.61
CA HIS A 116 -13.33 6.63 -8.04
C HIS A 116 -12.72 8.05 -8.13
N PRO A 117 -13.14 8.92 -9.08
CA PRO A 117 -12.58 10.27 -9.20
C PRO A 117 -12.65 11.11 -7.92
N ALA A 118 -13.66 10.89 -7.07
CA ALA A 118 -13.78 11.56 -5.77
C ALA A 118 -12.63 11.21 -4.79
N ASP A 119 -11.94 10.10 -5.01
CA ASP A 119 -10.87 9.58 -4.16
C ASP A 119 -9.47 9.81 -4.76
N SER A 120 -9.35 10.60 -5.84
CA SER A 120 -8.08 10.82 -6.53
C SER A 120 -6.99 11.45 -5.64
N GLY A 121 -7.39 12.21 -4.62
CA GLY A 121 -6.49 12.80 -3.63
C GLY A 121 -6.18 11.91 -2.42
N ALA A 122 -6.65 10.66 -2.39
CA ALA A 122 -6.54 9.82 -1.20
C ALA A 122 -5.08 9.44 -0.86
N LEU A 123 -4.21 9.26 -1.85
CA LEU A 123 -2.77 9.04 -1.60
C LEU A 123 -2.10 10.24 -0.94
N GLU A 124 -2.42 11.46 -1.41
CA GLU A 124 -1.87 12.69 -0.82
C GLU A 124 -2.31 12.86 0.63
N LYS A 125 -3.53 12.44 0.98
CA LYS A 125 -3.99 12.42 2.37
C LYS A 125 -3.14 11.51 3.24
N VAL A 126 -2.81 10.30 2.76
CA VAL A 126 -1.90 9.38 3.45
C VAL A 126 -0.52 10.02 3.64
N ASP A 127 0.04 10.60 2.58
CA ASP A 127 1.37 11.22 2.62
C ASP A 127 1.42 12.40 3.61
N LYS A 128 0.34 13.20 3.70
CA LYS A 128 0.20 14.29 4.69
C LYS A 128 0.24 13.80 6.13
N LEU A 129 -0.30 12.61 6.42
CA LEU A 129 -0.26 12.04 7.78
C LEU A 129 1.18 11.79 8.24
N TYR A 130 2.04 11.29 7.34
CA TYR A 130 3.45 11.02 7.66
C TYR A 130 4.24 12.31 7.87
N ILE A 131 3.94 13.35 7.09
CA ILE A 131 4.57 14.67 7.24
C ILE A 131 4.12 15.33 8.55
N LYS A 132 2.81 15.30 8.85
CA LYS A 132 2.22 15.91 10.06
C LYS A 132 2.87 15.36 11.33
N ASP A 133 3.07 14.05 11.38
CA ASP A 133 3.53 13.35 12.58
C ASP A 133 4.97 12.86 12.50
N ALA A 134 5.78 13.44 11.61
CA ALA A 134 7.16 13.03 11.38
C ALA A 134 8.03 12.98 12.66
N ASN A 135 7.71 13.77 13.69
CA ASN A 135 8.44 13.75 14.97
C ASN A 135 7.93 12.70 15.97
N ASP A 136 6.71 12.19 15.75
CA ASP A 136 5.99 11.33 16.70
C ASP A 136 5.95 9.87 16.26
N ILE A 137 6.30 9.59 15.00
CA ILE A 137 6.44 8.23 14.46
C ILE A 137 7.76 7.64 14.94
N ALA A 138 7.72 6.39 15.41
CA ALA A 138 8.93 5.66 15.77
C ALA A 138 9.84 5.49 14.53
N PRO A 139 11.14 5.82 14.61
CA PRO A 139 12.05 5.66 13.50
C PRO A 139 12.25 4.18 13.15
N ILE A 140 12.33 3.87 11.85
CA ILE A 140 12.64 2.54 11.36
C ILE A 140 14.17 2.44 11.22
N PRO A 141 14.83 1.43 11.82
CA PRO A 141 16.26 1.21 11.63
C PRO A 141 16.58 1.01 10.13
N PRO A 142 17.66 1.61 9.59
CA PRO A 142 18.00 1.50 8.17
C PRO A 142 18.12 0.04 7.67
N GLU A 143 18.57 -0.87 8.52
CA GLU A 143 18.70 -2.31 8.26
C GLU A 143 17.34 -3.05 8.12
N GLU A 144 16.26 -2.45 8.63
CA GLU A 144 14.89 -2.99 8.51
C GLU A 144 14.17 -2.47 7.25
N ILE A 145 14.71 -1.43 6.61
CA ILE A 145 14.18 -0.93 5.33
C ILE A 145 14.50 -1.95 4.24
N PRO A 146 13.50 -2.49 3.51
CA PRO A 146 13.76 -3.50 2.49
C PRO A 146 14.65 -2.97 1.37
N TRP A 147 15.63 -3.78 0.95
CA TRP A 147 16.59 -3.44 -0.11
C TRP A 147 15.94 -3.07 -1.45
N TRP A 148 14.73 -3.58 -1.71
CA TRP A 148 14.01 -3.36 -2.96
C TRP A 148 13.27 -2.02 -2.99
N VAL A 149 13.12 -1.33 -1.85
CA VAL A 149 12.40 -0.05 -1.79
C VAL A 149 13.18 1.03 -2.55
N PRO A 150 12.58 1.66 -3.58
CA PRO A 150 13.18 2.80 -4.26
C PRO A 150 13.51 3.96 -3.31
N GLU A 151 14.61 4.68 -3.57
CA GLU A 151 14.96 5.88 -2.80
C GLU A 151 13.89 6.97 -2.85
N SER A 152 13.09 7.02 -3.93
CA SER A 152 11.95 7.93 -4.09
C SER A 152 10.83 7.69 -3.07
N HIS A 153 10.79 6.52 -2.42
CA HIS A 153 9.83 6.17 -1.38
C HIS A 153 10.25 6.79 -0.04
N TRP A 154 10.23 8.11 0.02
CA TRP A 154 10.72 8.92 1.13
C TRP A 154 10.03 8.61 2.46
N TRP A 155 8.79 8.09 2.45
CA TRP A 155 8.03 7.81 3.67
C TRP A 155 8.73 6.84 4.62
N TRP A 156 9.57 5.93 4.12
CA TRP A 156 10.40 5.07 4.99
C TRP A 156 11.37 5.85 5.89
N ARG A 157 11.67 7.09 5.51
CA ARG A 157 12.57 8.03 6.19
C ARG A 157 11.82 9.28 6.65
N ALA A 158 10.48 9.23 6.71
CA ALA A 158 9.67 10.33 7.23
C ALA A 158 9.93 10.63 8.72
N PRO A 159 10.21 9.64 9.61
CA PRO A 159 10.54 9.94 10.99
C PRO A 159 11.79 10.83 11.07
N THR A 160 11.65 11.97 11.74
CA THR A 160 12.71 12.98 11.86
C THR A 160 13.39 12.95 13.23
N ARG A 161 12.68 12.45 14.25
CA ARG A 161 13.25 12.21 15.58
C ARG A 161 13.88 10.81 15.63
N LEU A 162 15.20 10.77 15.46
CA LEU A 162 15.99 9.53 15.40
C LEU A 162 16.63 9.14 16.73
N ASP A 163 16.45 9.94 17.79
CA ASP A 163 17.09 9.76 19.10
C ASP A 163 16.18 9.09 20.14
N MET A 164 15.05 8.51 19.70
CA MET A 164 14.14 7.78 20.59
C MET A 164 14.84 6.57 21.20
N SER A 165 14.73 6.41 22.51
CA SER A 165 15.17 5.20 23.19
C SER A 165 14.29 4.01 22.81
N GLN A 166 14.83 2.79 22.92
CA GLN A 166 14.04 1.58 22.65
C GLN A 166 12.79 1.50 23.55
N GLN A 167 12.88 1.95 24.80
CA GLN A 167 11.74 2.00 25.70
C GLN A 167 10.64 2.94 25.19
N GLU A 168 11.00 4.16 24.74
CA GLU A 168 10.02 5.09 24.15
C GLU A 168 9.37 4.51 22.88
N ILE A 169 10.14 3.78 22.06
CA ILE A 169 9.64 3.10 20.86
C ILE A 169 8.64 2.01 21.25
N ASP A 170 9.00 1.14 22.21
CA ASP A 170 8.15 0.05 22.67
C ASP A 170 6.85 0.60 23.30
N GLU A 171 6.95 1.66 24.10
CA GLU A 171 5.78 2.36 24.66
C GLU A 171 4.86 2.89 23.55
N LYS A 172 5.39 3.54 22.53
CA LYS A 172 4.61 4.06 21.39
C LYS A 172 3.94 2.95 20.57
N ILE A 173 4.66 1.87 20.27
CA ILE A 173 4.14 0.76 19.45
C ILE A 173 2.97 0.06 20.17
N HIS A 174 2.95 0.07 21.51
CA HIS A 174 1.93 -0.54 22.33
C HIS A 174 0.87 0.43 22.89
N ASP A 175 0.99 1.73 22.61
CA ASP A 175 0.01 2.76 23.00
C ASP A 175 -1.16 2.78 22.01
N TYR A 176 -2.11 1.87 22.23
CA TYR A 176 -3.33 1.79 21.41
C TYR A 176 -4.37 2.81 21.90
N SER A 177 -4.34 4.04 21.37
CA SER A 177 -5.37 5.03 21.64
C SER A 177 -6.53 4.93 20.64
N LEU A 178 -7.75 5.30 21.05
CA LEU A 178 -8.89 5.39 20.12
C LEU A 178 -8.67 6.44 19.03
N SER A 179 -7.83 7.46 19.29
CA SER A 179 -7.51 8.49 18.31
C SER A 179 -6.68 7.98 17.12
N ASP A 180 -6.08 6.80 17.23
CA ASP A 180 -5.34 6.17 16.13
C ASP A 180 -6.25 5.50 15.09
N PHE A 181 -7.57 5.44 15.35
CA PHE A 181 -8.55 4.81 14.46
C PHE A 181 -9.46 5.81 13.72
N TYR A 182 -9.46 7.08 14.11
CA TYR A 182 -10.31 8.12 13.52
C TYR A 182 -9.44 9.30 13.06
N ASP A 183 -9.67 9.79 11.84
CA ASP A 183 -9.13 11.10 11.43
C ASP A 183 -9.79 12.17 12.30
N GLU A 184 -9.05 13.17 12.79
CA GLU A 184 -9.61 14.31 13.56
C GLU A 184 -10.75 15.04 12.82
N ASP A 185 -10.83 14.87 11.49
CA ASP A 185 -11.84 15.43 10.59
C ASP A 185 -13.01 14.46 10.26
N GLU A 186 -12.93 13.19 10.66
CA GLU A 186 -14.08 12.27 10.64
C GLU A 186 -14.83 12.44 11.97
N GLU A 187 -15.96 13.16 11.95
CA GLU A 187 -16.86 13.29 13.10
C GLU A 187 -17.06 11.93 13.76
N MET A 188 -16.61 11.81 15.02
CA MET A 188 -16.91 10.67 15.86
C MET A 188 -18.44 10.44 15.78
N PRO A 189 -18.92 9.21 15.50
CA PRO A 189 -20.34 8.92 15.66
C PRO A 189 -20.67 9.22 17.11
N GLY A 190 -21.31 10.38 17.33
CA GLY A 190 -21.54 10.92 18.64
C GLY A 190 -22.19 9.86 19.50
N GLU A 191 -21.66 9.63 20.69
CA GLU A 191 -22.36 8.88 21.71
C GLU A 191 -23.74 9.52 21.86
N THR A 192 -24.76 8.86 21.30
CA THR A 192 -26.15 9.17 21.61
C THR A 192 -26.33 8.82 23.08
N SER A 193 -26.01 9.78 23.95
CA SER A 193 -26.52 9.83 25.31
C SER A 193 -28.03 9.96 25.19
N GLN A 194 -28.71 8.83 25.34
CA GLN A 194 -30.14 8.82 25.62
C GLN A 194 -30.36 9.54 26.96
N ASN A 195 -31.07 10.66 26.91
CA ASN A 195 -31.83 11.22 28.02
C ASN A 195 -33.24 11.53 27.51
#